data_AF-A0A1B3NA14-F1
#
_entry.id   AF-A0A1B3NA14-F1
#
_cell.length_a   1.000
_cell.length_b   1.000
_cell.length_c   1.000
_cell.angle_alpha   90.00
_cell.angle_beta   90.00
_cell.angle_gamma   90.00
#
_symmetry.space_group_name_H-M   'P 1'
#
loop_
_entity.id
_entity.type
_entity.pdbx_description
1 polymer ?
#
loop_
_entity_poly.entity_id
_entity_poly.type
_entity_poly.pdbx_seq_one_letter_code
_entity_poly.pdbx_strand_id
1 'polypeptide(L)'
;MTVEVDVASECRYRDPVLMPGMLGVLVSHSGETADTLAAFRHMKAGGATTAGIINVPPSSIAREVELFAADACRAGNRGCLDQGVYLPAGVMAALAVNLARAKGRLDAAEEAEIVRHLIEAPAAINEALGHDAEIEAMAHTIAQARDVLYLGRGPDYALVLEGALKLKEISYIHAEGYAAGEMKHGPIALIDEAVPIIVIAASGPLFEKTVSNMQEVRARGGQVVLISDAEGLAEAG
;
A
#
# COMPACT_ATOMS: atom_id res chain seq x y z
N MET A 1 5.38 12.50 -15.91
CA MET A 1 5.60 11.10 -16.35
C MET A 1 4.39 10.34 -15.90
N THR A 2 3.79 9.54 -16.77
CA THR A 2 2.62 8.74 -16.42
C THR A 2 3.09 7.44 -15.78
N VAL A 3 2.40 6.99 -14.74
CA VAL A 3 2.60 5.69 -14.11
C VAL A 3 1.29 4.93 -14.24
N GLU A 4 1.37 3.68 -14.69
CA GLU A 4 0.26 2.74 -14.70
C GLU A 4 0.63 1.56 -13.81
N VAL A 5 -0.33 1.08 -13.02
CA VAL A 5 -0.18 -0.09 -12.15
C VAL A 5 -1.17 -1.12 -12.63
N ASP A 6 -0.74 -2.36 -12.74
CA ASP A 6 -1.56 -3.46 -13.23
C ASP A 6 -1.36 -4.72 -12.39
N VAL A 7 -2.40 -5.53 -12.28
CA VAL A 7 -2.31 -6.86 -11.68
C VAL A 7 -1.65 -7.78 -12.69
N ALA A 8 -0.61 -8.50 -12.28
CA ALA A 8 0.21 -9.27 -13.20
C ALA A 8 -0.59 -10.32 -14.00
N SER A 9 -1.63 -10.90 -13.39
CA SER A 9 -2.54 -11.84 -14.08
C SER A 9 -3.26 -11.18 -15.25
N GLU A 10 -3.76 -9.95 -15.08
CA GLU A 10 -4.46 -9.21 -16.13
C GLU A 10 -3.48 -8.69 -17.19
N CYS A 11 -2.37 -8.09 -16.75
CA CYS A 11 -1.31 -7.60 -17.62
C CYS A 11 -0.84 -8.66 -18.61
N ARG A 12 -0.62 -9.89 -18.13
CA ARG A 12 -0.18 -11.02 -18.94
C ARG A 12 -1.13 -11.34 -20.10
N TYR A 13 -2.45 -11.29 -19.87
CA TYR A 13 -3.44 -11.70 -20.87
C TYR A 13 -3.98 -10.53 -21.71
N ARG A 14 -3.76 -9.28 -21.26
CA ARG A 14 -4.20 -8.07 -21.97
C ARG A 14 -3.28 -7.66 -23.12
N ASP A 15 -2.06 -8.21 -23.20
CA ASP A 15 -1.04 -7.89 -24.22
C ASP A 15 -0.83 -6.36 -24.38
N PRO A 16 -0.41 -5.66 -23.31
CA PRO A 16 -0.34 -4.20 -23.31
C PRO A 16 0.68 -3.68 -24.33
N VAL A 17 0.34 -2.58 -24.98
CA VAL A 17 1.25 -1.92 -25.93
C VAL A 17 2.43 -1.32 -25.19
N LEU A 18 3.62 -1.84 -25.46
CA LEU A 18 4.87 -1.34 -24.89
C LEU A 18 5.42 -0.20 -25.77
N MET A 19 5.57 0.97 -25.16
CA MET A 19 6.08 2.18 -25.81
C MET A 19 7.59 2.31 -25.64
N PRO A 20 8.31 2.89 -26.63
CA PRO A 20 9.73 3.16 -26.49
C PRO A 20 10.05 4.03 -25.27
N GLY A 21 11.08 3.64 -24.50
CA GLY A 21 11.49 4.36 -23.29
C GLY A 21 10.66 4.06 -22.04
N MET A 22 9.78 3.06 -22.08
CA MET A 22 9.10 2.56 -20.89
C MET A 22 10.06 1.82 -19.96
N LEU A 23 9.85 2.01 -18.65
CA LEU A 23 10.47 1.23 -17.59
C LEU A 23 9.41 0.31 -16.99
N GLY A 24 9.56 -1.00 -17.18
CA GLY A 24 8.75 -2.01 -16.50
C GLY A 24 9.28 -2.27 -15.11
N VAL A 25 8.49 -1.94 -14.08
CA VAL A 25 8.86 -2.18 -12.67
C VAL A 25 8.10 -3.40 -12.15
N LEU A 26 8.84 -4.42 -11.76
CA LEU A 26 8.31 -5.69 -11.24
C LEU A 26 8.46 -5.69 -9.72
N VAL A 27 7.36 -5.90 -9.01
CA VAL A 27 7.35 -6.06 -7.55
C VAL A 27 7.00 -7.50 -7.23
N SER A 28 7.91 -8.22 -6.58
CA SER A 28 7.65 -9.61 -6.17
C SER A 28 8.54 -10.00 -5.00
N HIS A 29 7.93 -10.50 -3.93
CA HIS A 29 8.70 -11.03 -2.79
C HIS A 29 9.61 -12.19 -3.22
N SER A 30 9.04 -13.23 -3.83
CA SER A 30 9.79 -14.45 -4.20
C SER A 30 10.62 -14.30 -5.47
N GLY A 31 10.24 -13.38 -6.37
CA GLY A 31 10.78 -13.32 -7.73
C GLY A 31 10.42 -14.54 -8.59
N GLU A 32 9.47 -15.37 -8.14
CA GLU A 32 9.00 -16.61 -8.79
C GLU A 32 7.49 -16.61 -9.04
N THR A 33 6.77 -15.55 -8.67
CA THR A 33 5.32 -15.44 -8.91
C THR A 33 5.02 -15.60 -10.40
N ALA A 34 4.27 -16.64 -10.75
CA ALA A 34 4.15 -17.11 -12.13
C ALA A 34 3.65 -16.03 -13.11
N ASP A 35 2.62 -15.28 -12.72
CA ASP A 35 2.07 -14.22 -13.58
C ASP A 35 3.00 -13.02 -13.66
N THR A 36 3.69 -12.64 -12.58
CA THR A 36 4.72 -11.59 -12.60
C THR A 36 5.90 -11.98 -13.50
N LEU A 37 6.33 -13.25 -13.47
CA LEU A 37 7.38 -13.77 -14.34
C LEU A 37 6.94 -13.79 -15.81
N ALA A 38 5.67 -14.10 -16.08
CA ALA A 38 5.11 -14.04 -17.43
C ALA A 38 5.05 -12.60 -17.96
N ALA A 39 4.58 -11.65 -17.15
CA ALA A 39 4.56 -10.23 -17.49
C ALA A 39 6.00 -9.69 -17.74
N PHE A 40 6.97 -10.10 -16.92
CA PHE A 40 8.38 -9.79 -17.13
C PHE A 40 8.89 -10.24 -18.51
N ARG A 41 8.63 -11.51 -18.86
CA ARG A 41 9.06 -12.08 -20.15
C ARG A 41 8.43 -11.35 -21.33
N HIS A 42 7.16 -10.97 -21.21
CA HIS A 42 6.48 -10.17 -22.22
C HIS A 42 7.13 -8.78 -22.38
N MET A 43 7.37 -8.05 -21.29
CA MET A 43 8.04 -6.75 -21.30
C MET A 43 9.44 -6.83 -21.93
N LYS A 44 10.22 -7.84 -21.55
CA LYS A 44 11.57 -8.09 -22.09
C LYS A 44 11.54 -8.43 -23.58
N ALA A 45 10.59 -9.26 -24.03
CA ALA A 45 10.42 -9.61 -25.44
C ALA A 45 10.02 -8.39 -26.29
N GLY A 46 9.25 -7.46 -25.73
CA GLY A 46 8.92 -6.18 -26.36
C GLY A 46 10.02 -5.11 -26.28
N GLY A 47 11.17 -5.42 -25.67
CA GLY A 47 12.32 -4.51 -25.58
C GLY A 47 12.17 -3.38 -24.55
N ALA A 48 11.26 -3.51 -23.58
CA ALA A 48 11.17 -2.56 -22.47
C ALA A 48 12.36 -2.72 -21.51
N THR A 49 12.82 -1.61 -20.93
CA THR A 49 13.81 -1.64 -19.85
C THR A 49 13.14 -2.18 -18.60
N THR A 50 13.78 -3.09 -17.86
CA THR A 50 13.17 -3.79 -16.73
C THR A 50 13.88 -3.55 -15.39
N ALA A 51 13.10 -3.24 -14.36
CA ALA A 51 13.56 -3.13 -12.98
C ALA A 51 12.80 -4.13 -12.08
N GLY A 52 13.49 -4.78 -11.16
CA GLY A 52 12.93 -5.69 -10.17
C GLY A 52 13.15 -5.19 -8.74
N ILE A 53 12.06 -5.06 -7.99
CA ILE A 53 12.04 -4.89 -6.53
C ILE A 53 11.70 -6.26 -5.94
N ILE A 54 12.73 -6.99 -5.50
CA ILE A 54 12.62 -8.41 -5.18
C ILE A 54 13.37 -8.75 -3.90
N ASN A 55 12.72 -9.50 -3.02
CA ASN A 55 13.27 -9.87 -1.71
C ASN A 55 14.14 -11.12 -1.72
N VAL A 56 13.94 -12.04 -2.66
CA VAL A 56 14.76 -13.26 -2.77
C VAL A 56 15.74 -13.10 -3.95
N PRO A 57 17.02 -12.73 -3.72
CA PRO A 57 17.97 -12.46 -4.80
C PRO A 57 18.29 -13.65 -5.73
N PRO A 58 18.35 -14.91 -5.28
CA PRO A 58 18.63 -16.03 -6.19
C PRO A 58 17.40 -16.45 -7.03
N SER A 59 16.43 -15.56 -7.28
CA SER A 59 15.20 -15.86 -8.02
C SER A 59 15.29 -15.62 -9.53
N SER A 60 14.34 -16.17 -10.29
CA SER A 60 14.26 -16.11 -11.75
C SER A 60 14.22 -14.67 -12.26
N ILE A 61 13.32 -13.83 -11.72
CA ILE A 61 13.23 -12.43 -12.17
C ILE A 61 14.50 -11.66 -11.78
N ALA A 62 15.02 -11.84 -10.57
CA ALA A 62 16.19 -11.10 -10.08
C ALA A 62 17.46 -11.34 -10.92
N ARG A 63 17.62 -12.53 -11.50
CA ARG A 63 18.77 -12.86 -12.37
C ARG A 63 18.73 -12.17 -13.73
N GLU A 64 17.54 -11.72 -14.16
CA GLU A 64 17.30 -11.35 -15.54
C GLU A 64 16.90 -9.88 -15.75
N VAL A 65 16.49 -9.17 -14.70
CA VAL A 65 16.19 -7.72 -14.76
C VAL A 65 17.46 -6.89 -14.91
N GLU A 66 17.34 -5.72 -15.55
CA GLU A 66 18.48 -4.82 -15.77
C GLU A 66 18.79 -3.96 -14.55
N LEU A 67 17.77 -3.58 -13.79
CA LEU A 67 17.90 -2.86 -12.53
C LEU A 67 17.34 -3.71 -11.41
N PHE A 68 18.12 -3.90 -10.36
CA PHE A 68 17.75 -4.76 -9.24
C PHE A 68 17.88 -4.01 -7.92
N ALA A 69 16.79 -3.98 -7.16
CA ALA A 69 16.79 -3.59 -5.77
C ALA A 69 16.48 -4.84 -4.95
N ALA A 70 17.51 -5.38 -4.29
CA ALA A 70 17.32 -6.38 -3.26
C ALA A 70 16.61 -5.72 -2.09
N ASP A 71 15.46 -6.28 -1.74
CA ASP A 71 14.97 -6.12 -0.39
C ASP A 71 15.90 -6.95 0.53
N ALA A 72 16.66 -6.25 1.37
CA ALA A 72 17.76 -6.82 2.16
C ALA A 72 17.29 -7.50 3.45
N CYS A 73 16.02 -7.90 3.51
CA CYS A 73 15.49 -8.66 4.63
C CYS A 73 16.08 -10.09 4.61
N ARG A 74 17.26 -10.25 5.23
CA ARG A 74 17.85 -11.56 5.56
C ARG A 74 17.05 -12.22 6.70
N ALA A 75 15.76 -12.42 6.51
CA ALA A 75 14.93 -13.17 7.46
C ALA A 75 15.00 -14.66 7.11
N GLY A 76 15.93 -15.37 7.75
CA GLY A 76 16.00 -16.83 7.74
C GLY A 76 14.83 -17.52 8.46
N ASN A 77 13.65 -16.90 8.59
CA ASN A 77 12.49 -17.46 9.26
C ASN A 77 11.21 -17.28 8.43
N ARG A 78 10.52 -18.39 8.23
CA ARG A 78 9.27 -18.56 7.46
C ARG A 78 8.05 -17.81 8.02
N GLY A 79 8.23 -16.85 8.93
CA GLY A 79 7.15 -16.02 9.49
C GLY A 79 6.91 -14.70 8.74
N CYS A 80 7.59 -14.47 7.62
CA CYS A 80 7.64 -13.19 6.91
C CYS A 80 6.55 -13.05 5.82
N LEU A 81 5.36 -13.59 6.03
CA LEU A 81 4.22 -13.38 5.10
C LEU A 81 3.63 -11.97 5.19
N ASP A 82 3.91 -11.23 6.28
CA ASP A 82 3.15 -10.02 6.65
C ASP A 82 3.92 -8.69 6.48
N GLN A 83 5.17 -8.70 6.04
CA GLN A 83 5.97 -7.46 5.85
C GLN A 83 6.05 -6.99 4.39
N GLY A 84 5.24 -7.58 3.50
CA GLY A 84 5.43 -7.53 2.04
C GLY A 84 5.20 -6.18 1.35
N VAL A 85 4.58 -5.18 2.00
CA VAL A 85 4.20 -3.92 1.34
C VAL A 85 5.12 -2.75 1.69
N TYR A 86 5.59 -2.66 2.93
CA TYR A 86 6.35 -1.48 3.40
C TYR A 86 7.74 -1.38 2.77
N LEU A 87 8.44 -2.51 2.60
CA LEU A 87 9.79 -2.51 2.04
C LEU A 87 9.77 -2.14 0.55
N PRO A 88 8.91 -2.75 -0.30
CA PRO A 88 8.75 -2.28 -1.67
C PRO A 88 8.34 -0.81 -1.75
N ALA A 89 7.50 -0.30 -0.84
CA ALA A 89 7.12 1.11 -0.82
C ALA A 89 8.31 2.04 -0.59
N GLY A 90 9.20 1.73 0.35
CA GLY A 90 10.42 2.51 0.59
C GLY A 90 11.37 2.51 -0.62
N VAL A 91 11.54 1.35 -1.26
CA VAL A 91 12.36 1.24 -2.49
C VAL A 91 11.73 2.01 -3.65
N MET A 92 10.41 1.92 -3.83
CA MET A 92 9.68 2.69 -4.85
C MET A 92 9.80 4.20 -4.60
N ALA A 93 9.74 4.65 -3.34
CA ALA A 93 9.93 6.05 -3.00
C ALA A 93 11.36 6.53 -3.33
N ALA A 94 12.39 5.75 -2.99
CA ALA A 94 13.77 6.06 -3.35
C ALA A 94 13.98 6.11 -4.88
N LEU A 95 13.37 5.17 -5.61
CA LEU A 95 13.37 5.17 -7.08
C LEU A 95 12.69 6.42 -7.64
N ALA A 96 11.53 6.80 -7.10
CA ALA A 96 10.78 7.98 -7.53
C ALA A 96 11.59 9.28 -7.34
N VAL A 97 12.24 9.45 -6.18
CA VAL A 97 13.11 10.60 -5.89
C VAL A 97 14.27 10.65 -6.89
N ASN A 98 14.94 9.52 -7.11
CA ASN A 98 16.09 9.46 -8.01
C ASN A 98 15.68 9.79 -9.46
N LEU A 99 14.56 9.24 -9.94
CA LEU A 99 14.01 9.56 -11.26
C LEU A 99 13.60 11.03 -11.40
N ALA A 100 13.00 11.62 -10.37
CA ALA A 100 12.57 13.01 -10.39
C ALA A 100 13.78 13.97 -10.40
N ARG A 101 14.80 13.69 -9.58
CA ARG A 101 16.08 14.43 -9.60
C ARG A 101 16.78 14.32 -10.95
N ALA A 102 16.92 13.11 -11.50
CA ALA A 102 17.55 12.89 -12.81
C ALA A 102 16.84 13.64 -13.94
N LYS A 103 15.55 13.95 -13.78
CA LYS A 103 14.74 14.72 -14.73
C LYS A 103 14.66 16.22 -14.39
N GLY A 104 15.37 16.69 -13.37
CA GLY A 104 15.33 18.09 -12.93
C GLY A 104 13.95 18.53 -12.42
N ARG A 105 13.18 17.60 -11.84
CA ARG A 105 11.82 17.83 -11.29
C ARG A 105 11.81 18.02 -9.77
N LEU A 106 12.95 17.80 -9.12
CA LEU A 106 13.19 18.06 -7.72
C LEU A 106 14.43 18.92 -7.60
N ASP A 107 14.38 19.94 -6.75
CA ASP A 107 15.57 20.64 -6.32
C ASP A 107 16.29 19.91 -5.17
N ALA A 108 17.47 20.41 -4.80
CA ALA A 108 18.29 19.77 -3.77
C ALA A 108 17.69 19.84 -2.36
N ALA A 109 16.86 20.86 -2.08
CA ALA A 109 16.20 21.00 -0.79
C ALA A 109 15.02 20.02 -0.67
N GLU A 110 14.20 19.91 -1.72
CA GLU A 110 13.11 18.95 -1.81
C GLU A 110 13.64 17.50 -1.76
N GLU A 111 14.73 17.19 -2.48
CA GLU A 111 15.40 15.89 -2.40
C GLU A 111 15.84 15.58 -0.96
N ALA A 112 16.52 16.53 -0.31
CA ALA A 112 17.03 16.36 1.05
C ALA A 112 15.89 16.12 2.07
N GLU A 113 14.75 16.80 1.89
CA GLU A 113 13.58 16.62 2.74
C GLU A 113 12.98 15.22 2.60
N ILE A 114 12.77 14.74 1.37
CA ILE A 114 12.20 13.40 1.15
C ILE A 114 13.17 12.32 1.65
N VAL A 115 14.47 12.47 1.42
CA VAL A 115 15.49 11.54 1.93
C VAL A 115 15.49 11.52 3.46
N ARG A 116 15.34 12.68 4.12
CA ARG A 116 15.20 12.74 5.58
C ARG A 116 14.00 11.94 6.06
N HIS A 117 12.82 12.12 5.45
CA HIS A 117 11.63 11.33 5.81
C HIS A 117 11.83 9.83 5.61
N LEU A 118 12.51 9.40 4.55
CA LEU A 118 12.83 7.98 4.33
C LEU A 118 13.78 7.42 5.40
N ILE A 119 14.73 8.23 5.89
CA ILE A 119 15.65 7.86 6.98
C ILE A 119 14.91 7.76 8.32
N GLU A 120 13.89 8.60 8.53
CA GLU A 120 13.08 8.63 9.76
C GLU A 120 12.00 7.54 9.80
N ALA A 121 11.58 7.01 8.64
CA ALA A 121 10.52 6.01 8.53
C ALA A 121 10.68 4.79 9.47
N PRO A 122 11.88 4.18 9.64
CA PRO A 122 12.06 3.09 10.61
C PRO A 122 11.77 3.49 12.05
N ALA A 123 12.07 4.73 12.45
CA ALA A 123 11.75 5.22 13.79
C ALA A 123 10.24 5.39 13.96
N ALA A 124 9.56 5.97 12.96
CA ALA A 124 8.10 6.11 12.95
C ALA A 124 7.38 4.74 12.99
N ILE A 125 7.91 3.73 12.28
CA ILE A 125 7.39 2.36 12.35
C ILE A 125 7.54 1.79 13.77
N ASN A 126 8.69 1.99 14.42
CA ASN A 126 8.88 1.51 15.80
C ASN A 126 7.95 2.22 16.79
N GLU A 127 7.68 3.50 16.60
CA GLU A 127 6.71 4.25 17.38
C GLU A 127 5.29 3.68 17.18
N ALA A 128 4.89 3.42 15.93
CA ALA A 128 3.60 2.80 15.63
C ALA A 128 3.45 1.40 16.27
N LEU A 129 4.52 0.59 16.28
CA LEU A 129 4.54 -0.71 16.97
C LEU A 129 4.42 -0.57 18.50
N GLY A 130 4.69 0.60 19.06
CA GLY A 130 4.49 0.89 20.48
C GLY A 130 3.03 0.88 20.93
N HIS A 131 2.08 0.98 20.00
CA HIS A 131 0.63 0.99 20.28
C HIS A 131 -0.01 -0.40 20.31
N ASP A 132 0.78 -1.48 20.37
CA ASP A 132 0.31 -2.87 20.34
C ASP A 132 -0.82 -3.15 21.33
N ALA A 133 -0.69 -2.69 22.58
CA ALA A 133 -1.70 -2.89 23.61
C ALA A 133 -3.03 -2.16 23.33
N GLU A 134 -2.97 -0.96 22.73
CA GLU A 134 -4.17 -0.20 22.34
C GLU A 134 -4.87 -0.88 21.15
N ILE A 135 -4.09 -1.37 20.19
CA ILE A 135 -4.58 -2.12 19.02
C ILE A 135 -5.23 -3.43 19.48
N GLU A 136 -4.60 -4.17 20.40
CA GLU A 136 -5.16 -5.40 20.98
C GLU A 136 -6.50 -5.13 21.67
N ALA A 137 -6.58 -4.06 22.47
CA ALA A 137 -7.83 -3.68 23.14
C ALA A 137 -8.95 -3.36 22.14
N MET A 138 -8.63 -2.66 21.03
CA MET A 138 -9.60 -2.39 19.96
C MET A 138 -9.97 -3.63 19.17
N ALA A 139 -9.07 -4.61 19.00
CA ALA A 139 -9.31 -5.79 18.18
C ALA A 139 -10.56 -6.58 18.61
N HIS A 140 -10.89 -6.57 19.91
CA HIS A 140 -12.12 -7.19 20.43
C HIS A 140 -13.41 -6.59 19.85
N THR A 141 -13.41 -5.32 19.45
CA THR A 141 -14.56 -4.66 18.81
C THR A 141 -14.80 -5.17 17.39
N ILE A 142 -13.73 -5.65 16.73
CA ILE A 142 -13.77 -6.13 15.34
C ILE A 142 -13.89 -7.66 15.28
N ALA A 143 -13.36 -8.37 16.28
CA ALA A 143 -13.20 -9.83 16.26
C ALA A 143 -14.50 -10.63 16.11
N GLN A 144 -15.66 -10.05 16.44
CA GLN A 144 -16.97 -10.69 16.31
C GLN A 144 -17.69 -10.31 15.01
N ALA A 145 -17.15 -9.35 14.24
CA ALA A 145 -17.75 -8.90 13.01
C ALA A 145 -17.58 -9.95 11.90
N ARG A 146 -18.63 -10.11 11.10
CA ARG A 146 -18.56 -10.90 9.88
C ARG A 146 -17.92 -10.10 8.74
N ASP A 147 -18.29 -8.83 8.66
CA ASP A 147 -17.92 -7.92 7.58
C ASP A 147 -17.24 -6.68 8.19
N VAL A 148 -16.16 -6.22 7.57
CA VAL A 148 -15.41 -5.02 7.99
C VAL A 148 -15.08 -4.17 6.78
N LEU A 149 -15.29 -2.87 6.87
CA LEU A 149 -14.94 -1.94 5.80
C LEU A 149 -13.70 -1.12 6.18
N TYR A 150 -12.75 -0.98 5.26
CA TYR A 150 -11.62 -0.07 5.40
C TYR A 150 -11.78 1.14 4.48
N LEU A 151 -11.53 2.36 4.99
CA LEU A 151 -11.70 3.61 4.23
C LEU A 151 -10.46 4.48 4.26
N GLY A 152 -10.01 4.88 3.08
CA GLY A 152 -8.83 5.72 2.90
C GLY A 152 -8.95 6.55 1.62
N ARG A 153 -8.09 7.56 1.47
CA ARG A 153 -8.15 8.46 0.32
C ARG A 153 -6.75 8.83 -0.16
N GLY A 154 -6.59 8.96 -1.47
CA GLY A 154 -5.30 9.31 -2.05
C GLY A 154 -4.24 8.24 -1.74
N PRO A 155 -3.06 8.59 -1.22
CA PRO A 155 -2.03 7.61 -0.84
C PRO A 155 -2.53 6.56 0.16
N ASP A 156 -3.41 6.93 1.10
CA ASP A 156 -3.95 6.03 2.11
C ASP A 156 -4.85 4.95 1.51
N TYR A 157 -5.32 5.11 0.28
CA TYR A 157 -6.13 4.09 -0.40
C TYR A 157 -5.37 2.77 -0.57
N ALA A 158 -4.07 2.83 -0.87
CA ALA A 158 -3.26 1.61 -0.97
C ALA A 158 -3.12 0.92 0.40
N LEU A 159 -3.03 1.70 1.49
CA LEU A 159 -2.92 1.17 2.86
C LEU A 159 -4.21 0.48 3.30
N VAL A 160 -5.38 1.01 2.93
CA VAL A 160 -6.65 0.36 3.29
C VAL A 160 -6.92 -0.93 2.51
N LEU A 161 -6.50 -1.00 1.25
CA LEU A 161 -6.56 -2.25 0.50
C LEU A 161 -5.69 -3.32 1.14
N GLU A 162 -4.48 -2.95 1.57
CA GLU A 162 -3.58 -3.88 2.27
C GLU A 162 -4.11 -4.27 3.65
N GLY A 163 -4.61 -3.33 4.44
CA GLY A 163 -5.20 -3.61 5.74
C GLY A 163 -6.38 -4.58 5.65
N ALA A 164 -7.27 -4.37 4.68
CA ALA A 164 -8.38 -5.29 4.39
C ALA A 164 -7.87 -6.66 3.93
N LEU A 165 -6.83 -6.72 3.10
CA LEU A 165 -6.22 -7.99 2.67
C LEU A 165 -5.67 -8.76 3.88
N LYS A 166 -4.89 -8.11 4.74
CA LYS A 166 -4.30 -8.75 5.92
C LYS A 166 -5.36 -9.29 6.86
N LEU A 167 -6.42 -8.52 7.12
CA LEU A 167 -7.52 -8.99 7.97
C LEU A 167 -8.18 -10.24 7.36
N LYS A 168 -8.46 -10.25 6.05
CA LYS A 168 -9.01 -11.43 5.35
C LYS A 168 -8.11 -12.67 5.46
N GLU A 169 -6.80 -12.49 5.28
CA GLU A 169 -5.85 -13.60 5.22
C GLU A 169 -5.69 -14.33 6.56
N ILE A 170 -5.69 -13.60 7.68
CA ILE A 170 -5.33 -14.16 8.99
C ILE A 170 -6.54 -14.46 9.88
N SER A 171 -7.62 -13.68 9.76
CA SER A 171 -8.81 -13.83 10.63
C SER A 171 -10.00 -14.46 9.91
N TYR A 172 -9.97 -14.54 8.57
CA TYR A 172 -11.08 -14.97 7.72
C TYR A 172 -12.33 -14.07 7.80
N ILE A 173 -12.23 -12.90 8.43
CA ILE A 173 -13.27 -11.88 8.39
C ILE A 173 -13.37 -11.33 6.97
N HIS A 174 -14.59 -11.12 6.48
CA HIS A 174 -14.79 -10.50 5.17
C HIS A 174 -14.47 -9.01 5.25
N ALA A 175 -13.24 -8.64 4.90
CA ALA A 175 -12.79 -7.26 4.91
C ALA A 175 -12.65 -6.67 3.50
N GLU A 176 -13.13 -5.45 3.29
CA GLU A 176 -13.08 -4.78 2.00
C GLU A 176 -12.59 -3.34 2.13
N GLY A 177 -11.63 -2.95 1.29
CA GLY A 177 -11.08 -1.59 1.26
C GLY A 177 -11.75 -0.76 0.18
N TYR A 178 -12.19 0.45 0.56
CA TYR A 178 -12.85 1.40 -0.33
C TYR A 178 -12.17 2.77 -0.29
N ALA A 179 -12.16 3.42 -1.45
CA ALA A 179 -11.84 4.84 -1.50
C ALA A 179 -12.95 5.60 -0.76
N ALA A 180 -12.59 6.40 0.24
CA ALA A 180 -13.55 7.08 1.11
C ALA A 180 -14.57 7.93 0.34
N GLY A 181 -14.16 8.52 -0.80
CA GLY A 181 -15.04 9.31 -1.67
C GLY A 181 -16.12 8.51 -2.40
N GLU A 182 -15.92 7.20 -2.57
CA GLU A 182 -16.84 6.32 -3.29
C GLU A 182 -17.91 5.72 -2.38
N MET A 183 -17.92 6.10 -1.09
CA MET A 183 -18.82 5.57 -0.07
C MET A 183 -20.29 5.57 -0.53
N LYS A 184 -20.75 6.67 -1.13
CA LYS A 184 -22.16 6.85 -1.55
C LYS A 184 -22.56 6.03 -2.78
N HIS A 185 -21.62 5.40 -3.47
CA HIS A 185 -21.85 4.72 -4.73
C HIS A 185 -22.07 3.20 -4.59
N GLY A 186 -22.33 2.74 -3.37
CA GLY A 186 -22.63 1.33 -3.06
C GLY A 186 -22.32 0.95 -1.61
N PRO A 187 -21.08 1.19 -1.12
CA PRO A 187 -20.64 0.71 0.19
C PRO A 187 -21.48 1.21 1.36
N ILE A 188 -22.06 2.41 1.24
CA ILE A 188 -22.91 3.01 2.26
C ILE A 188 -24.17 2.18 2.60
N ALA A 189 -24.58 1.26 1.70
CA ALA A 189 -25.70 0.36 1.92
C ALA A 189 -25.37 -0.81 2.85
N LEU A 190 -24.09 -1.08 3.08
CA LEU A 190 -23.61 -2.16 3.96
C LEU A 190 -23.40 -1.68 5.41
N ILE A 191 -23.54 -0.37 5.67
CA ILE A 191 -23.26 0.19 7.00
C ILE A 191 -24.44 -0.02 7.93
N ASP A 192 -24.18 -0.67 9.06
CA ASP A 192 -25.03 -0.73 10.23
C ASP A 192 -24.17 -0.84 11.51
N GLU A 193 -24.81 -1.06 12.66
CA GLU A 193 -24.14 -1.16 13.97
C GLU A 193 -23.25 -2.41 14.13
N ALA A 194 -23.40 -3.41 13.26
CA ALA A 194 -22.69 -4.68 13.31
C ALA A 194 -21.50 -4.75 12.34
N VAL A 195 -21.34 -3.77 11.46
CA VAL A 195 -20.21 -3.67 10.51
C VAL A 195 -19.22 -2.61 11.00
N PRO A 196 -18.07 -2.99 11.56
CA PRO A 196 -17.01 -2.04 11.91
C PRO A 196 -16.38 -1.43 10.66
N ILE A 197 -15.99 -0.16 10.80
CA ILE A 197 -15.36 0.63 9.76
C ILE A 197 -14.02 1.14 10.29
N ILE A 198 -12.94 0.72 9.65
CA ILE A 198 -11.58 1.18 9.96
C ILE A 198 -11.22 2.28 8.98
N VAL A 199 -10.98 3.49 9.47
CA VAL A 199 -10.63 4.65 8.65
C VAL A 199 -9.16 4.96 8.85
N ILE A 200 -8.40 5.03 7.75
CA ILE A 200 -7.04 5.56 7.75
C ILE A 200 -7.08 6.96 7.17
N ALA A 201 -6.71 7.95 7.97
CA ALA A 201 -6.71 9.35 7.57
C ALA A 201 -5.56 10.08 8.29
N ALA A 202 -4.44 10.26 7.61
CA ALA A 202 -3.39 11.13 8.11
C ALA A 202 -3.79 12.61 7.96
N SER A 203 -3.30 13.48 8.85
CA SER A 203 -3.41 14.92 8.71
C SER A 203 -2.92 15.41 7.35
N GLY A 204 -3.52 16.51 6.87
CA GLY A 204 -3.17 17.12 5.60
C GLY A 204 -4.35 17.36 4.66
N PRO A 205 -4.10 17.60 3.36
CA PRO A 205 -5.09 18.19 2.45
C PRO A 205 -6.38 17.37 2.22
N LEU A 206 -6.33 16.06 2.50
CA LEU A 206 -7.44 15.14 2.28
C LEU A 206 -8.16 14.77 3.59
N PHE A 207 -7.63 15.18 4.74
CA PHE A 207 -8.12 14.79 6.06
C PHE A 207 -9.59 15.18 6.26
N GLU A 208 -9.92 16.47 6.14
CA GLU A 208 -11.31 16.97 6.29
C GLU A 208 -12.30 16.22 5.39
N LYS A 209 -11.89 15.86 4.16
CA LYS A 209 -12.74 15.12 3.22
C LYS A 209 -12.97 13.69 3.69
N THR A 210 -11.92 13.01 4.17
CA THR A 210 -12.02 11.65 4.69
C THR A 210 -12.82 11.62 6.00
N VAL A 211 -12.60 12.56 6.92
CA VAL A 211 -13.39 12.72 8.15
C VAL A 211 -14.85 13.03 7.84
N SER A 212 -15.14 13.87 6.85
CA SER A 212 -16.51 14.12 6.41
C SER A 212 -17.21 12.82 5.97
N ASN A 213 -16.53 11.96 5.20
CA ASN A 213 -17.07 10.65 4.84
C ASN A 213 -17.23 9.72 6.06
N MET A 214 -16.30 9.75 7.01
CA MET A 214 -16.40 9.02 8.28
C MET A 214 -17.62 9.46 9.10
N GLN A 215 -17.93 10.76 9.19
CA GLN A 215 -19.11 11.22 9.92
C GLN A 215 -20.43 10.75 9.27
N GLU A 216 -20.47 10.63 7.93
CA GLU A 216 -21.63 10.04 7.24
C GLU A 216 -21.84 8.57 7.60
N VAL A 217 -20.76 7.81 7.79
CA VAL A 217 -20.77 6.42 8.26
C VAL A 217 -21.29 6.37 9.70
N ARG A 218 -20.75 7.21 10.59
CA ARG A 218 -21.19 7.29 12.01
C ARG A 218 -22.67 7.66 12.13
N ALA A 219 -23.15 8.58 11.30
CA ALA A 219 -24.55 9.01 11.28
C ALA A 219 -25.53 7.87 10.95
N ARG A 220 -25.03 6.75 10.42
CA ARG A 220 -25.80 5.53 10.09
C ARG A 220 -25.63 4.41 11.11
N GLY A 221 -25.00 4.68 12.25
CA GLY A 221 -24.76 3.71 13.31
C GLY A 221 -23.48 2.90 13.15
N GLY A 222 -22.68 3.15 12.11
CA GLY A 222 -21.42 2.46 11.88
C GLY A 222 -20.43 2.67 13.03
N GLN A 223 -19.85 1.57 13.51
CA GLN A 223 -18.79 1.60 14.51
C GLN A 223 -17.47 1.99 13.84
N VAL A 224 -16.89 3.12 14.21
CA VAL A 224 -15.69 3.65 13.55
C VAL A 224 -14.46 3.48 14.43
N VAL A 225 -13.40 2.93 13.84
CA VAL A 225 -12.03 2.96 14.35
C VAL A 225 -11.21 3.88 13.46
N LEU A 226 -10.77 5.02 13.99
CA LEU A 226 -9.94 5.97 13.26
C LEU A 226 -8.46 5.72 13.57
N ILE A 227 -7.66 5.54 12.53
CA ILE A 227 -6.20 5.49 12.57
C ILE A 227 -5.69 6.78 11.91
N SER A 228 -5.03 7.61 12.69
CA SER A 228 -4.52 8.92 12.30
C SER A 228 -3.25 9.24 13.09
N ASP A 229 -2.49 10.22 12.62
CA ASP A 229 -1.45 10.88 13.40
C ASP A 229 -2.04 11.75 14.51
N ALA A 230 -1.19 12.22 15.43
CA ALA A 230 -1.61 12.98 16.61
C ALA A 230 -2.39 14.26 16.27
N GLU A 231 -2.01 14.95 15.19
CA GLU A 231 -2.73 16.15 14.72
C GLU A 231 -4.14 15.80 14.25
N GLY A 232 -4.28 14.79 13.38
CA GLY A 232 -5.60 14.38 12.91
C GLY A 232 -6.49 13.80 14.02
N LEU A 233 -5.93 13.09 15.01
CA LEU A 233 -6.72 12.65 16.17
C LEU A 233 -7.24 13.83 17.01
N ALA A 234 -6.44 14.88 17.19
CA ALA A 234 -6.88 16.07 17.89
C ALA A 234 -7.98 16.84 17.13
N GLU A 235 -7.93 16.83 15.79
CA GLU A 235 -8.92 17.50 14.93
C GLU A 235 -10.23 16.71 14.81
N ALA A 236 -10.18 15.38 14.79
CA ALA A 236 -11.36 14.52 14.64
C ALA A 236 -12.31 14.56 15.86
N GLY A 237 -11.79 14.93 17.04
CA GLY A 237 -12.51 14.92 18.32
C GLY A 237 -12.86 13.52 18.82
#